data_AF-A0A0B1SM00-F1
#
_entry.id   AF-A0A0B1SM00-F1
#
_cell.length_a   1.000
_cell.length_b   1.000
_cell.length_c   1.000
_cell.angle_alpha   90.00
_cell.angle_beta   90.00
_cell.angle_gamma   90.00
#
_symmetry.space_group_name_H-M   'P 1'
#
loop_
_entity.id
_entity.type
_entity.pdbx_description
1 polymer ?
#
loop_
_entity_poly.entity_id
_entity_poly.type
_entity_poly.pdbx_seq_one_letter_code
_entity_poly.pdbx_strand_id
1 'polypeptide(L)'
;IGMAAENRDELQYLSQIREIMNNGKRRTDRTGTGTISIFGMQSRYSLRNGVVPLLTTKRVYWKGIVEELLWFIKGDTDSNHLSAKNVKIWDANGSREFLDSLGFTDRAQGDLGPGFMDS
;
A
#
# COMPACT_ATOMS: atom_id res chain seq x y z
N ILE A 1 -0.37 6.18 38.74
CA ILE A 1 -1.10 5.60 37.59
C ILE A 1 -0.29 5.97 36.35
N GLY A 2 0.54 5.05 35.85
CA GLY A 2 1.43 5.34 34.73
C GLY A 2 0.62 5.44 33.44
N MET A 3 0.56 6.63 32.85
CA MET A 3 0.09 6.78 31.47
C MET A 3 0.98 5.88 30.60
N ALA A 4 0.36 4.94 29.88
CA ALA A 4 1.05 4.21 28.83
C ALA A 4 1.74 5.24 27.92
N ALA A 5 3.02 5.03 27.63
CA ALA A 5 3.77 5.93 26.76
C ALA A 5 2.98 6.13 25.45
N GLU A 6 2.56 7.36 25.15
CA GLU A 6 1.80 7.66 23.95
C GLU A 6 2.59 7.25 22.70
N ASN A 7 1.98 6.45 21.83
CA ASN A 7 2.54 6.10 20.54
C ASN A 7 2.47 7.31 19.60
N ARG A 8 3.45 8.22 19.72
CA ARG A 8 3.52 9.46 18.96
C ARG A 8 3.57 9.24 17.45
N ASP A 9 4.17 8.12 17.02
CA ASP A 9 4.26 7.73 15.62
C ASP A 9 2.87 7.43 15.04
N GLU A 10 2.06 6.64 15.76
CA GLU A 10 0.69 6.35 15.33
C GLU A 10 -0.26 7.55 15.45
N LEU A 11 -0.06 8.41 16.45
CA LEU A 11 -0.83 9.64 16.58
C LEU A 11 -0.65 10.59 15.38
N GLN A 12 0.53 10.62 14.75
CA GLN A 12 0.73 11.37 13.52
C GLN A 12 -0.21 10.88 12.41
N TYR A 13 -0.24 9.57 12.14
CA TYR A 13 -1.15 8.97 11.15
C TYR A 13 -2.62 9.30 11.44
N LEU A 14 -3.06 9.13 12.69
CA LEU A 14 -4.45 9.42 13.08
C LEU A 14 -4.78 10.92 12.97
N SER A 15 -3.85 11.80 13.31
CA SER A 15 -4.02 13.25 13.19
C SER A 15 -4.19 13.66 11.72
N GLN A 16 -3.43 13.05 10.82
CA GLN A 16 -3.55 13.32 9.39
C GLN A 16 -4.88 12.88 8.80
N ILE A 17 -5.38 11.70 9.18
CA ILE A 17 -6.72 11.27 8.76
C ILE A 17 -7.78 12.28 9.21
N ARG A 18 -7.72 12.73 10.47
CA ARG A 18 -8.66 13.74 10.99
C ARG A 18 -8.57 15.05 10.22
N GLU A 19 -7.37 15.51 9.91
CA GLU A 19 -7.14 16.71 9.12
C GLU A 19 -7.74 16.59 7.70
N ILE A 20 -7.53 15.46 7.02
CA ILE A 20 -8.13 15.17 5.71
C ILE A 20 -9.66 15.18 5.80
N MET A 21 -10.23 14.55 6.82
CA MET A 21 -11.69 14.48 7.00
C MET A 21 -12.32 15.84 7.28
N ASN A 22 -11.66 16.69 8.07
CA ASN A 22 -12.21 17.98 8.50
C ASN A 22 -11.99 19.09 7.47
N ASN A 23 -10.79 19.14 6.87
CA ASN A 23 -10.32 20.28 6.07
C ASN A 23 -10.01 19.91 4.61
N GLY A 24 -10.14 18.63 4.24
CA GLY A 24 -9.81 18.16 2.90
C GLY A 24 -10.82 18.58 1.82
N LYS A 25 -10.34 18.63 0.57
CA LYS A 25 -11.16 18.96 -0.60
C LYS A 25 -11.63 17.68 -1.30
N ARG A 26 -12.92 17.63 -1.64
CA ARG A 26 -13.49 16.56 -2.47
C ARG A 26 -12.98 16.67 -3.90
N ARG A 27 -12.60 15.53 -4.48
CA ARG A 27 -12.17 15.40 -5.88
C ARG A 27 -12.75 14.14 -6.48
N THR A 28 -12.97 14.15 -7.79
CA THR A 28 -13.26 12.93 -8.55
C THR A 28 -11.95 12.18 -8.81
N ASP A 29 -12.01 10.84 -8.83
CA ASP A 29 -10.86 9.96 -9.08
C ASP A 29 -11.12 9.04 -10.28
N ARG A 30 -10.08 8.34 -10.77
CA ARG A 30 -10.20 7.43 -11.92
C ARG A 30 -11.09 6.22 -11.65
N THR A 31 -11.32 5.90 -10.38
CA THR A 31 -12.16 4.78 -9.94
C THR A 31 -13.63 5.17 -9.82
N GLY A 32 -13.98 6.46 -9.98
CA GLY A 32 -15.34 6.96 -9.88
C GLY A 32 -15.91 7.01 -8.44
N THR A 33 -15.12 6.66 -7.43
CA THR A 33 -15.54 6.67 -6.02
C THR A 33 -15.45 8.08 -5.42
N GLY A 34 -14.49 8.86 -5.89
CA GLY A 34 -14.16 10.17 -5.35
C GLY A 34 -13.29 10.07 -4.09
N THR A 35 -12.51 11.11 -3.85
CA THR A 35 -11.55 11.20 -2.75
C THR A 35 -11.71 12.50 -1.98
N ILE A 36 -11.36 12.49 -0.69
CA ILE A 36 -11.12 13.69 0.11
C ILE A 36 -9.60 13.80 0.29
N SER A 37 -9.01 14.94 -0.08
CA SER A 37 -7.56 15.07 -0.12
C SER A 37 -7.07 16.42 0.37
N ILE A 38 -5.87 16.41 0.98
CA ILE A 38 -5.04 17.58 1.30
C ILE A 38 -3.69 17.35 0.63
N PHE A 39 -3.07 18.42 0.12
CA PHE A 39 -1.77 18.34 -0.54
C PHE A 39 -0.63 18.63 0.45
N GLY A 40 0.45 17.86 0.36
CA GLY A 40 1.71 18.18 1.05
C GLY A 40 1.82 17.77 2.52
N MET A 41 1.03 16.80 3.00
CA MET A 41 1.16 16.28 4.36
C MET A 41 2.45 15.49 4.55
N GLN A 42 3.06 15.56 5.73
CA GLN A 42 4.29 14.83 6.07
C GLN A 42 4.18 14.13 7.42
N SER A 43 4.71 12.91 7.51
CA SER A 43 4.90 12.13 8.75
C SER A 43 6.35 11.71 8.89
N ARG A 44 6.82 11.53 10.13
CA ARG A 44 8.15 10.98 10.42
C ARG A 44 8.01 9.86 11.44
N TYR A 45 8.61 8.71 11.13
CA TYR A 45 8.58 7.51 11.97
C TYR A 45 9.99 7.12 12.36
N SER A 46 10.20 6.78 13.64
CA SER A 46 11.52 6.36 14.11
C SER A 46 11.73 4.86 13.87
N LEU A 47 12.78 4.50 13.13
CA LEU A 47 13.21 3.11 12.94
C LEU A 47 14.32 2.69 13.92
N ARG A 48 14.70 3.56 14.87
CA ARG A 48 15.74 3.26 15.87
C ARG A 48 15.31 2.08 16.73
N ASN A 49 16.30 1.38 17.28
CA ASN A 49 16.11 0.25 18.19
C ASN A 49 15.37 -0.95 17.57
N GLY A 50 15.42 -1.12 16.24
CA GLY A 50 14.81 -2.26 15.55
C GLY A 50 13.28 -2.25 15.55
N VAL A 51 12.66 -1.07 15.71
CA VAL A 51 11.21 -0.91 15.69
C VAL A 51 10.71 -0.66 14.27
N VAL A 52 9.63 -1.33 13.90
CA VAL A 52 8.87 -1.06 12.67
C VAL A 52 7.57 -0.35 13.06
N PRO A 53 7.24 0.82 12.47
CA PRO A 53 6.07 1.62 12.83
C PRO A 53 4.79 1.01 12.25
N LEU A 54 4.44 -0.20 12.70
CA LEU A 54 3.17 -0.83 12.35
C LEU A 54 2.04 -0.18 13.14
N LEU A 55 0.96 0.17 12.43
CA LEU A 55 -0.26 0.66 13.05
C LEU A 55 -0.84 -0.43 13.97
N THR A 56 -1.25 -0.03 15.17
CA THR A 56 -1.84 -0.93 16.17
C THR A 56 -3.36 -0.81 16.23
N THR A 57 -3.90 0.34 15.80
CA THR A 57 -5.33 0.62 15.67
C THR A 57 -6.06 -0.28 14.65
N LYS A 58 -5.32 -0.90 13.74
CA LYS A 58 -5.83 -1.91 12.81
C LYS A 58 -4.74 -2.95 12.55
N ARG A 59 -5.13 -4.22 12.47
CA ARG A 59 -4.22 -5.31 12.08
C ARG A 59 -3.69 -5.07 10.66
N VAL A 60 -2.37 -4.98 10.54
CA VAL A 60 -1.64 -4.87 9.27
C VAL A 60 -1.31 -6.28 8.74
N TYR A 61 -1.41 -6.49 7.42
CA TYR A 61 -1.09 -7.77 6.79
C TYR A 61 0.43 -7.95 6.63
N TRP A 62 1.12 -8.26 7.73
CA TRP A 62 2.58 -8.34 7.78
C TRP A 62 3.19 -9.34 6.80
N LYS A 63 2.61 -10.54 6.68
CA LYS A 63 3.06 -11.55 5.71
C LYS A 63 3.08 -11.00 4.28
N GLY A 64 2.03 -10.27 3.89
CA GLY A 64 1.96 -9.66 2.57
C GLY A 64 3.10 -8.68 2.31
N ILE A 65 3.34 -7.76 3.27
CA ILE A 65 4.39 -6.74 3.16
C ILE A 65 5.78 -7.37 3.03
N VAL A 66 6.08 -8.39 3.84
CA VAL A 66 7.41 -9.04 3.81
C VAL A 66 7.61 -9.81 2.50
N GLU A 67 6.61 -10.57 2.07
CA GLU A 67 6.72 -11.36 0.82
C GLU A 67 6.79 -10.45 -0.42
N GLU A 68 6.05 -9.34 -0.43
CA GLU A 68 6.12 -8.32 -1.47
C GLU A 68 7.50 -7.67 -1.51
N LEU A 69 8.06 -7.27 -0.37
CA LEU A 69 9.39 -6.69 -0.31
C LEU A 69 10.47 -7.67 -0.82
N LEU A 70 10.39 -8.95 -0.45
CA LEU A 70 11.30 -9.97 -0.96
C LEU A 70 11.15 -10.20 -2.46
N TRP A 71 9.91 -10.14 -2.97
CA TRP A 71 9.60 -10.23 -4.40
C TRP A 71 10.17 -9.04 -5.17
N PHE A 72 10.09 -7.82 -4.63
CA PHE A 72 10.75 -6.62 -5.16
C PHE A 72 12.27 -6.76 -5.21
N ILE A 73 12.91 -7.21 -4.12
CA ILE A 73 14.38 -7.40 -4.06
C ILE A 73 14.84 -8.43 -5.10
N LYS A 74 14.01 -9.44 -5.40
CA LYS A 74 14.29 -10.45 -6.43
C LYS A 74 14.17 -9.91 -7.86
N GLY A 75 13.51 -8.76 -8.06
CA GLY A 75 13.21 -8.22 -9.39
C GLY A 75 12.22 -9.09 -10.18
N ASP A 76 11.36 -9.82 -9.47
CA ASP A 76 10.40 -10.77 -10.05
C ASP A 76 9.12 -10.03 -10.45
N THR A 77 8.63 -10.13 -11.68
CA THR A 77 7.46 -9.37 -12.15
C THR A 77 6.18 -10.20 -12.26
N ASP A 78 6.24 -11.48 -11.91
CA ASP A 78 5.10 -12.38 -11.98
C ASP A 78 4.36 -12.43 -10.63
N SER A 79 3.13 -11.90 -10.61
CA SER A 79 2.30 -11.87 -9.41
C SER A 79 1.84 -13.27 -8.98
N ASN A 80 1.85 -14.27 -9.87
CA ASN A 80 1.49 -15.64 -9.52
C ASN A 80 2.41 -16.24 -8.44
N HIS A 81 3.67 -15.79 -8.37
CA HIS A 81 4.60 -16.20 -7.31
C HIS A 81 4.15 -15.71 -5.92
N LEU A 82 3.51 -14.55 -5.84
CA LEU A 82 2.90 -14.04 -4.61
C LEU A 82 1.58 -14.78 -4.31
N SER A 83 0.74 -14.99 -5.33
CA SER A 83 -0.52 -15.73 -5.18
C SER A 83 -0.29 -17.17 -4.69
N ALA A 84 0.77 -17.84 -5.17
CA ALA A 84 1.20 -19.15 -4.70
C ALA A 84 1.56 -19.18 -3.21
N LYS A 85 2.02 -18.05 -2.65
CA LYS A 85 2.28 -17.87 -1.21
C LYS A 85 1.05 -17.38 -0.43
N ASN A 86 -0.13 -17.36 -1.06
CA ASN A 86 -1.38 -16.80 -0.55
C ASN A 86 -1.30 -15.29 -0.26
N VAL A 87 -0.51 -14.55 -1.06
CA VAL A 87 -0.42 -13.09 -1.04
C VAL A 87 -1.09 -12.57 -2.31
N LYS A 88 -2.34 -12.13 -2.19
CA LYS A 88 -3.23 -11.81 -3.32
C LYS A 88 -3.34 -10.33 -3.67
N ILE A 89 -2.46 -9.50 -3.10
CA ILE A 89 -2.56 -8.03 -3.19
C ILE A 89 -2.37 -7.51 -4.64
N TRP A 90 -1.75 -8.31 -5.50
CA TRP A 90 -1.51 -8.00 -6.92
C TRP A 90 -2.39 -8.79 -7.91
N ASP A 91 -3.27 -9.70 -7.44
CA ASP A 91 -4.08 -10.57 -8.30
C ASP A 91 -4.98 -9.76 -9.26
N ALA A 92 -5.58 -8.67 -8.77
CA ALA A 92 -6.45 -7.82 -9.57
C ALA A 92 -5.69 -7.12 -10.71
N ASN A 93 -4.46 -6.64 -10.43
CA ASN A 93 -3.61 -5.98 -11.41
C ASN A 93 -2.96 -6.96 -12.40
N GLY A 94 -2.82 -8.23 -12.03
CA GLY A 94 -2.33 -9.29 -12.91
C GLY A 94 -3.43 -9.99 -13.72
N SER A 95 -4.70 -9.65 -13.54
CA SER A 95 -5.82 -10.27 -14.25
C SER A 95 -5.77 -10.00 -15.75
N ARG A 96 -6.29 -10.93 -16.55
CA ARG A 96 -6.33 -10.81 -18.01
C ARG A 96 -7.13 -9.58 -18.42
N GLU A 97 -8.26 -9.36 -17.76
CA GLU A 97 -9.17 -8.24 -17.98
C GLU A 97 -8.47 -6.90 -17.74
N PHE A 98 -7.69 -6.79 -16.65
CA PHE A 98 -6.96 -5.57 -16.34
C PHE A 98 -5.81 -5.32 -17.32
N LEU A 99 -5.02 -6.34 -17.65
CA LEU A 99 -3.94 -6.24 -18.62
C LEU A 99 -4.45 -5.84 -20.02
N ASP A 100 -5.58 -6.41 -20.46
CA ASP A 100 -6.22 -6.04 -21.73
C ASP A 100 -6.75 -4.61 -21.70
N SER A 101 -7.30 -4.15 -20.58
CA SER A 101 -7.75 -2.77 -20.42
C SER A 101 -6.60 -1.75 -20.55
N LEU A 102 -5.36 -2.18 -20.28
CA LEU A 102 -4.13 -1.40 -20.47
C LEU A 102 -3.51 -1.57 -21.87
N GLY A 103 -4.08 -2.44 -22.72
CA GLY A 103 -3.57 -2.75 -24.05
C GLY A 103 -2.44 -3.78 -24.08
N PHE A 104 -2.18 -4.50 -22.98
CA PHE A 104 -1.13 -5.51 -22.88
C PHE A 104 -1.61 -6.91 -23.28
N THR A 105 -2.12 -7.07 -24.50
CA THR A 105 -2.72 -8.33 -24.97
C THR A 105 -1.74 -9.49 -25.04
N ASP A 106 -0.45 -9.20 -25.26
CA ASP A 106 0.58 -10.23 -25.48
C ASP A 106 1.23 -10.74 -24.20
N ARG A 107 0.97 -10.09 -23.06
CA ARG A 107 1.53 -10.50 -21.76
C ARG A 107 0.79 -11.70 -21.20
N ALA A 108 1.48 -12.57 -20.48
CA ALA A 108 0.82 -13.63 -19.73
C ALA A 108 0.03 -13.05 -18.54
N GLN A 109 -1.02 -13.75 -18.11
CA GLN A 109 -1.72 -13.39 -16.87
C GLN A 109 -0.74 -13.48 -15.69
N GLY A 110 -0.72 -12.45 -14.85
CA GLY A 110 0.21 -12.29 -13.73
C GLY A 110 1.51 -11.57 -14.08
N ASP A 111 1.84 -11.42 -15.37
CA ASP A 111 3.02 -10.64 -15.78
C ASP A 111 2.72 -9.13 -15.72
N LEU A 112 3.15 -8.51 -14.62
CA LEU A 112 3.00 -7.06 -14.42
C LEU A 112 4.01 -6.27 -15.27
N GLY A 113 5.07 -6.91 -15.77
CA GLY A 113 6.16 -6.25 -16.48
C GLY A 113 6.98 -5.28 -15.62
N PRO A 114 7.99 -4.61 -16.22
CA PRO A 114 9.02 -3.92 -15.47
C PRO A 114 8.56 -2.61 -14.80
N GLY A 115 7.53 -1.95 -15.33
CA GLY A 115 7.11 -0.61 -14.86
C GLY A 115 6.29 -0.60 -13.57
N PHE A 116 5.71 -1.73 -13.16
CA PHE A 116 4.92 -1.80 -11.92
C PHE A 116 5.78 -1.85 -10.64
N MET A 117 7.07 -2.13 -10.77
CA MET A 117 8.05 -2.10 -9.67
C MET A 117 8.48 -0.69 -9.28
N ASP A 118 8.34 0.28 -10.20
CA ASP A 118 8.86 1.64 -10.06
C ASP A 118 7.81 2.66 -9.58
N SER A 119 6.56 2.24 -9.37
CA SER A 119 5.41 3.11 -9.07
C SER A 119 5.05 3.21 -7.59
#